data_AF-A0A2A3GMW7-F1
#
_entry.id   AF-A0A2A3GMW7-F1
#
_cell.length_a   1.000
_cell.length_b   1.000
_cell.length_c   1.000
_cell.angle_alpha   90.00
_cell.angle_beta   90.00
_cell.angle_gamma   90.00
#
_symmetry.space_group_name_H-M   'P 1'
#
loop_
_entity.id
_entity.type
_entity.pdbx_description
1 polymer ?
#
loop_
_entity_poly.entity_id
_entity_poly.type
_entity_poly.pdbx_seq_one_letter_code
_entity_poly.pdbx_strand_id
1 'polypeptide(L)' 'MAWIERYLSVVGVKVEVLREHGDTSLVEELMDDFMAVLASLSGRFHPLRSKQNQRRLLPGDAAARLEMD' A
#
# COMPACT_ATOMS: atom_id res chain seq x y z
N MET A 1 1.74 -14.65 15.74
CA MET A 1 3.04 -14.34 15.10
C MET A 1 2.79 -13.52 13.87
N ALA A 2 3.33 -12.31 13.83
CA ALA A 2 3.28 -11.43 12.68
C ALA A 2 4.04 -12.07 11.50
N TRP A 3 3.70 -11.70 10.27
CA TRP A 3 4.31 -12.28 9.07
C TRP A 3 5.84 -12.14 9.07
N ILE A 4 6.35 -10.97 9.50
CA ILE A 4 7.80 -10.67 9.57
C ILE A 4 8.51 -11.58 10.57
N GLU A 5 7.96 -11.77 11.77
CA GLU A 5 8.54 -12.65 12.80
C GLU A 5 8.64 -14.10 12.30
N ARG A 6 7.61 -14.57 11.58
CA ARG A 6 7.60 -15.90 10.97
C ARG A 6 8.64 -16.03 9.87
N TYR A 7 8.83 -15.01 9.05
CA TYR A 7 9.84 -15.04 7.99
C TYR A 7 11.26 -15.09 8.58
N LEU A 8 11.51 -14.27 9.61
CA LEU A 8 12.81 -14.20 10.27
C LEU A 8 13.15 -15.47 11.05
N SER A 9 12.16 -16.15 11.64
CA SER A 9 12.41 -17.39 12.36
C SER A 9 12.92 -18.52 11.46
N VAL A 10 12.55 -18.54 10.18
CA VAL A 10 13.05 -19.53 9.19
C VAL A 10 14.57 -19.44 9.03
N VAL A 11 15.16 -18.25 9.18
CA VAL A 11 16.60 -18.02 9.10
C VAL A 11 17.28 -17.98 10.47
N GLY A 12 16.60 -18.42 11.52
CA GLY A 12 17.15 -18.48 12.88
C GLY A 12 17.22 -17.13 13.59
N VAL A 13 16.55 -16.10 13.08
CA VAL A 13 16.48 -14.78 13.73
C VAL A 13 15.32 -14.74 14.72
N LYS A 14 15.60 -14.29 15.94
CA LYS A 14 14.61 -14.05 16.99
C LYS A 14 14.34 -12.54 17.09
N VAL A 15 13.08 -12.15 17.03
CA VAL A 15 12.64 -10.77 17.26
C VAL A 15 12.27 -10.63 18.74
N GLU A 16 12.87 -9.65 19.41
CA GLU A 16 12.56 -9.31 20.80
C GLU A 16 12.03 -7.88 20.87
N VAL A 17 10.82 -7.72 21.39
CA VAL A 17 10.19 -6.41 21.59
C VAL A 17 10.53 -5.93 22.99
N LEU A 18 11.39 -4.91 23.08
CA LEU A 18 11.86 -4.38 24.37
C LEU A 18 10.81 -3.52 25.09
N ARG A 19 9.90 -2.91 24.32
CA ARG A 19 8.76 -2.12 24.82
C ARG A 19 7.55 -2.38 23.95
N GLU A 20 6.47 -2.82 24.57
CA GLU A 20 5.24 -3.20 23.88
C GLU A 20 4.47 -1.97 23.35
N HIS A 21 4.66 -0.81 23.97
CA HIS A 21 4.01 0.45 23.59
C HIS A 21 5.05 1.54 23.36
N GLY A 22 4.85 2.35 22.33
CA GLY A 22 5.65 3.54 22.03
C GLY A 22 5.21 4.77 22.82
N ASP A 23 5.95 5.87 22.66
CA ASP A 23 5.67 7.14 23.34
C ASP A 23 4.53 7.95 22.67
N THR A 24 4.10 7.54 21.47
CA THR A 24 3.02 8.17 20.70
C THR A 24 1.64 7.67 21.16
N SER A 25 0.64 8.53 21.11
CA SER A 25 -0.75 8.14 21.36
C SER A 25 -1.21 7.11 20.33
N LEU A 26 -1.69 5.95 20.80
CA LEU A 26 -2.24 4.88 19.95
C LEU A 26 -3.30 5.38 18.96
N VAL A 27 -4.12 6.34 19.38
CA VAL A 27 -5.20 6.88 18.54
C VAL A 27 -4.65 7.78 17.43
N GLU A 28 -3.59 8.54 17.72
CA GLU A 28 -2.94 9.42 16.75
C GLU A 28 -2.24 8.59 15.68
N GLU A 29 -1.43 7.61 16.08
CA GLU A 29 -0.72 6.70 15.17
C GLU A 29 -1.70 5.91 14.29
N LEU A 30 -2.78 5.38 14.88
CA LEU A 30 -3.80 4.66 14.14
C LEU A 30 -4.50 5.56 13.11
N MET A 31 -4.78 6.81 13.45
CA MET A 31 -5.43 7.75 12.53
C MET A 31 -4.50 8.12 11.37
N ASP A 32 -3.23 8.36 11.63
CA ASP A 32 -2.25 8.66 10.60
C ASP A 32 -2.07 7.50 9.62
N ASP A 33 -1.91 6.27 10.13
CA ASP A 33 -1.81 5.06 9.31
C ASP A 33 -3.07 4.83 8.47
N PHE A 34 -4.24 4.99 9.09
CA PHE A 34 -5.52 4.86 8.39
C PHE A 34 -5.64 5.87 7.24
N MET A 35 -5.28 7.13 7.48
CA MET A 35 -5.30 8.17 6.46
C MET A 35 -4.27 7.92 5.36
N ALA A 36 -3.09 7.39 5.68
CA ALA A 36 -2.09 7.00 4.69
C ALA A 36 -2.59 5.89 3.76
N VAL A 37 -3.26 4.88 4.32
CA VAL A 37 -3.92 3.82 3.54
C VAL A 37 -4.99 4.42 2.64
N LEU A 38 -5.89 5.25 3.17
CA LEU A 38 -6.94 5.90 2.36
C LEU A 38 -6.38 6.77 1.24
N ALA A 39 -5.31 7.54 1.50
CA ALA A 39 -4.65 8.36 0.49
C ALA A 39 -4.06 7.49 -0.63
N SER A 40 -3.40 6.38 -0.27
CA SER A 40 -2.81 5.45 -1.25
C SER A 40 -3.88 4.80 -2.14
N LEU A 41 -5.03 4.43 -1.57
CA LEU A 41 -6.11 3.77 -2.30
C LEU A 41 -6.90 4.80 -3.13
N SER A 42 -7.25 5.94 -2.55
CA SER A 42 -8.00 6.98 -3.28
C SER A 42 -7.25 7.44 -4.53
N GLY A 43 -5.94 7.68 -4.45
CA GLY A 43 -5.12 8.01 -5.63
C GLY A 43 -5.09 6.90 -6.68
N ARG A 44 -4.89 5.64 -6.27
CA ARG A 44 -4.81 4.47 -7.19
C ARG A 44 -6.14 4.13 -7.85
N PHE A 45 -7.25 4.27 -7.12
CA PHE A 45 -8.59 3.89 -7.60
C PHE A 45 -9.38 5.06 -8.19
N HIS A 46 -8.92 6.31 -8.02
CA HIS A 46 -9.55 7.48 -8.63
C HIS A 46 -9.66 7.39 -10.16
N PRO A 47 -8.62 6.96 -10.91
CA PRO A 47 -8.75 6.74 -12.35
C PRO A 47 -9.77 5.67 -12.72
N LEU A 48 -9.94 4.65 -11.87
CA LEU A 48 -10.85 3.53 -12.11
C LEU A 48 -12.33 3.90 -11.92
N ARG A 49 -12.65 5.11 -11.45
CA ARG A 49 -14.05 5.60 -11.38
C ARG A 49 -14.61 6.10 -12.71
N SER A 50 -13.76 6.47 -13.68
CA SER A 50 -14.20 6.91 -15.01
C SER A 50 -14.01 5.80 -16.03
N LYS A 51 -15.08 5.45 -16.76
CA LYS A 51 -15.03 4.48 -17.87
C LYS A 51 -13.98 4.83 -18.92
N GLN A 52 -13.69 6.14 -19.10
CA GLN A 52 -12.67 6.61 -20.03
C GLN A 52 -11.25 6.36 -19.52
N ASN A 53 -10.99 6.57 -18.22
CA ASN A 53 -9.68 6.28 -17.62
C ASN A 53 -9.45 4.77 -17.46
N GLN A 54 -10.49 3.98 -17.22
CA GLN A 54 -10.40 2.52 -17.25
C GLN A 54 -9.91 2.01 -18.60
N ARG A 55 -10.43 2.54 -19.71
CA ARG A 55 -9.97 2.19 -21.08
C ARG A 55 -8.50 2.55 -21.30
N ARG A 56 -8.08 3.74 -20.87
CA ARG A 56 -6.67 4.20 -20.97
C ARG A 56 -5.67 3.33 -20.22
N LEU A 57 -6.09 2.61 -19.18
CA LEU A 57 -5.25 1.73 -18.37
C LEU A 57 -5.18 0.29 -18.94
N LEU A 58 -5.95 -0.03 -19.98
CA LEU A 58 -5.88 -1.32 -20.65
C LEU A 58 -4.64 -1.36 -21.56
N PRO A 59 -3.84 -2.45 -21.52
CA PRO A 59 -2.57 -2.55 -22.25
C PRO A 59 -2.67 -2.27 -23.76
N GLY A 60 -3.81 -2.56 -24.39
CA GLY A 60 -4.03 -2.35 -25.82
C GLY A 60 -4.16 -0.88 -26.23
N ASP A 61 -4.75 -0.03 -25.39
CA ASP A 61 -4.96 1.40 -25.70
C ASP A 61 -3.72 2.25 -25.38
N ALA A 62 -2.88 1.80 -24.44
CA ALA A 62 -1.62 2.47 -24.12
C ALA A 62 -0.57 2.28 -25.22
N ALA A 63 -0.49 1.08 -25.80
CA ALA A 63 0.39 0.78 -26.93
C ALA A 63 -0.01 1.54 -28.20
N ALA A 64 -1.32 1.62 -28.50
CA ALA A 64 -1.83 2.35 -29.67
C ALA A 64 -1.53 3.87 -29.67
N ARG A 65 -1.20 4.45 -28.50
CA ARG A 65 -0.86 5.88 -28.38
C ARG A 65 0.63 6.16 -28.53
N LEU A 66 1.49 5.16 -28.37
CA LEU A 66 2.93 5.25 -28.60
C LEU A 66 3.30 5.15 -30.10
N GLU A 67 2.42 4.59 -30.93
CA GLU A 67 2.60 4.48 -32.38
C GLU A 67 2.12 5.73 -33.16
N MET A 68 1.52 6.71 -32.46
CA MET A 68 0.96 7.93 -33.07
C MET A 68 1.74 9.22 -32.78
N ASP A 69 2.87 9.13 -32.06
CA ASP A 69 3.87 10.20 -31.86
C ASP A 69 5.15 9.86 -32.64
#